data_AF-A0A6P7U390-F1
#
_entry.id   AF-A0A6P7U390-F1
#
_cell.length_a   1.000
_cell.length_b   1.000
_cell.length_c   1.000
_cell.angle_alpha   90.00
_cell.angle_beta   90.00
_cell.angle_gamma   90.00
#
_symmetry.space_group_name_H-M   'P 1'
#
loop_
_entity.id
_entity.type
_entity.pdbx_description
1 polymer ?
#
loop_
_entity_poly.entity_id
_entity_poly.type
_entity_poly.pdbx_seq_one_letter_code
_entity_poly.pdbx_strand_id
1 'polypeptide(L)'
;MDLVRFLAHTFCCPPFPSRIAAKIAFHPPTPPSYKVKQTQEKGIECIFNEEMCKIEPDELAYTQMKIWNTSLGNRITVMHISPFRRPRCTLLCSHGNAGDLGLLYECYLMLARRLHCNVVCYDYSGYGGSSGRPSEADLYADVEAAWDCTLNGFFVPMERIVLYGHSIGTVASLYLACLVQTRGLILVAPLASGLHFLFAPRKMKRFGVFFNKYYILGICSLGRISKVKCPTLIVHGEADTIVHVEHSRLLAAKARSDITDVFFIPHVGHNDIELMPDFFKYLKNFLNKVAPFD
;
A
#
# COMPACT_ATOMS: atom_id res chain seq x y z
N MET A 1 -4.06 34.28 -17.40
CA MET A 1 -3.29 34.44 -16.15
C MET A 1 -3.89 33.47 -15.15
N ASP A 2 -3.18 32.39 -14.85
CA ASP A 2 -3.72 31.22 -14.14
C ASP A 2 -4.07 31.52 -12.68
N LEU A 3 -5.31 31.23 -12.30
CA LEU A 3 -5.80 31.21 -10.91
C LEU A 3 -4.86 30.43 -9.98
N VAL A 4 -4.22 29.38 -10.53
CA VAL A 4 -3.23 28.54 -9.84
C VAL A 4 -1.94 29.30 -9.52
N ARG A 5 -1.47 30.18 -10.42
CA ARG A 5 -0.29 31.04 -10.17
C ARG A 5 -0.58 32.08 -9.10
N PHE A 6 -1.79 32.65 -9.09
CA PHE A 6 -2.20 33.59 -8.05
C PHE A 6 -2.28 32.92 -6.66
N LEU A 7 -2.87 31.72 -6.60
CA LEU A 7 -3.03 30.99 -5.33
C LEU A 7 -1.70 30.48 -4.77
N ALA A 8 -0.76 30.04 -5.62
CA ALA A 8 0.56 29.57 -5.19
C ALA A 8 1.48 30.71 -4.70
N HIS A 9 1.33 31.93 -5.25
CA HIS A 9 2.18 33.07 -4.90
C HIS A 9 1.71 33.83 -3.66
N THR A 10 0.41 33.71 -3.33
CA THR A 10 -0.22 34.46 -2.23
C THR A 10 -0.22 33.69 -0.90
N PHE A 11 -0.17 32.35 -0.93
CA PHE A 11 -0.23 31.52 0.26
C PHE A 11 1.02 30.64 0.37
N CYS A 12 1.93 30.98 1.28
CA CYS A 12 3.13 30.16 1.61
C CYS A 12 2.80 28.86 2.39
N CYS A 13 1.53 28.44 2.41
CA CYS A 13 0.99 27.20 2.98
C CYS A 13 -0.07 26.66 2.00
N PRO A 14 -0.29 25.32 1.90
CA PRO A 14 -1.03 24.72 0.79
C PRO A 14 -2.47 25.28 0.68
N PRO A 15 -3.02 25.49 -0.53
CA PRO A 15 -4.22 26.31 -0.72
C PRO A 15 -5.55 25.56 -0.51
N PHE A 16 -5.53 24.30 -0.03
CA PHE A 16 -6.75 23.51 0.14
C PHE A 16 -6.90 22.96 1.57
N PRO A 17 -8.09 23.09 2.18
CA PRO A 17 -8.44 22.33 3.38
C PRO A 17 -8.17 20.84 3.17
N SER A 18 -7.59 20.18 4.17
CA SER A 18 -7.23 18.74 4.14
C SER A 18 -8.34 17.82 3.63
N ARG A 19 -9.61 18.17 3.92
CA ARG A 19 -10.81 17.47 3.43
C ARG A 19 -10.96 17.47 1.90
N ILE A 20 -10.56 18.53 1.22
CA ILE A 20 -10.65 18.63 -0.25
C ILE A 20 -9.54 17.79 -0.88
N ALA A 21 -8.31 17.89 -0.36
CA ALA A 21 -7.19 17.09 -0.81
C ALA A 21 -7.46 15.58 -0.65
N ALA A 22 -8.07 15.18 0.47
CA ALA A 22 -8.47 13.79 0.69
C ALA A 22 -9.47 13.27 -0.36
N LYS A 23 -10.48 14.05 -0.73
CA LYS A 23 -11.46 13.64 -1.76
C LYS A 23 -10.85 13.49 -3.15
N ILE A 24 -9.75 14.17 -3.43
CA ILE A 24 -9.02 14.06 -4.72
C ILE A 24 -8.07 12.88 -4.69
N ALA A 25 -7.52 12.54 -3.52
CA ALA A 25 -6.47 11.53 -3.39
C ALA A 25 -7.02 10.12 -3.19
N PHE A 26 -8.19 9.96 -2.56
CA PHE A 26 -8.72 8.66 -2.14
C PHE A 26 -10.03 8.32 -2.85
N HIS A 27 -10.07 7.15 -3.47
CA HIS A 27 -11.17 6.67 -4.31
C HIS A 27 -11.62 5.25 -3.91
N PRO A 28 -12.17 5.06 -2.70
CA PRO A 28 -12.71 3.77 -2.28
C PRO A 28 -13.83 3.28 -3.22
N PRO A 29 -13.96 1.95 -3.44
CA PRO A 29 -15.08 1.38 -4.19
C PRO A 29 -16.44 1.85 -3.63
N THR A 30 -17.35 2.24 -4.53
CA THR A 30 -18.70 2.66 -4.18
C THR A 30 -19.71 2.00 -5.13
N PRO A 31 -20.54 1.04 -4.66
CA PRO A 31 -20.56 0.49 -3.30
C PRO A 31 -19.29 -0.33 -2.97
N PRO A 32 -19.01 -0.59 -1.67
CA PRO A 32 -18.01 -1.57 -1.26
C PRO A 32 -18.28 -2.95 -1.84
N SER A 33 -17.23 -3.72 -2.13
CA SER A 33 -17.37 -5.09 -2.65
C SER A 33 -17.78 -6.10 -1.59
N TYR A 34 -17.75 -5.73 -0.31
CA TYR A 34 -18.20 -6.58 0.78
C TYR A 34 -18.72 -5.73 1.94
N LYS A 35 -19.47 -6.38 2.83
CA LYS A 35 -19.96 -5.78 4.08
C LYS A 35 -19.54 -6.62 5.27
N VAL A 36 -19.29 -5.96 6.39
CA VAL A 36 -18.98 -6.62 7.64
C VAL A 36 -20.24 -6.74 8.50
N LYS A 37 -20.53 -7.95 8.97
CA LYS A 37 -21.61 -8.26 9.90
C LYS A 37 -21.03 -8.87 11.17
N GLN A 38 -21.32 -8.29 12.32
CA GLN A 38 -20.90 -8.86 13.60
C GLN A 38 -21.87 -9.99 13.98
N THR A 39 -21.35 -11.17 14.30
CA THR A 39 -22.17 -12.33 14.68
C THR A 39 -21.82 -12.78 16.09
N GLN A 40 -22.81 -13.32 16.81
CA GLN A 40 -22.62 -13.79 18.19
C GLN A 40 -21.73 -15.03 18.28
N GLU A 41 -21.66 -15.84 17.21
CA GLU A 41 -20.93 -17.12 17.19
C GLU A 41 -19.52 -17.05 16.58
N LYS A 42 -19.31 -16.25 15.52
CA LYS A 42 -18.03 -16.18 14.78
C LYS A 42 -17.28 -14.86 14.98
N GLY A 43 -17.81 -13.96 15.80
CA GLY A 43 -17.27 -12.62 16.02
C GLY A 43 -17.53 -11.68 14.84
N ILE A 44 -16.99 -11.99 13.66
CA ILE A 44 -17.11 -11.17 12.44
C ILE A 44 -17.37 -12.08 11.22
N GLU A 45 -18.38 -11.74 10.43
CA GLU A 45 -18.73 -12.38 9.16
C GLU A 45 -18.65 -11.34 8.03
N CYS A 46 -18.07 -11.71 6.90
CA CYS A 46 -18.05 -10.86 5.71
C CYS A 46 -19.01 -11.39 4.66
N ILE A 47 -19.84 -10.48 4.14
CA ILE A 47 -20.80 -10.76 3.09
C ILE A 47 -20.25 -10.09 1.83
N PHE A 48 -19.67 -10.90 0.96
CA PHE A 48 -19.11 -10.46 -0.31
C PHE A 48 -20.23 -10.19 -1.32
N ASN A 49 -20.02 -9.19 -2.17
CA ASN A 49 -20.88 -8.93 -3.31
C ASN A 49 -20.47 -9.85 -4.45
N GLU A 50 -21.27 -10.89 -4.68
CA GLU A 50 -21.01 -11.93 -5.69
C GLU A 50 -20.88 -11.39 -7.13
N GLU A 51 -21.45 -10.21 -7.41
CA GLU A 51 -21.30 -9.53 -8.70
C GLU A 51 -19.91 -8.89 -8.88
N MET A 52 -19.24 -8.54 -7.77
CA MET A 52 -17.96 -7.82 -7.77
C MET A 52 -16.77 -8.73 -7.46
N CYS A 53 -16.97 -9.76 -6.64
CA CYS A 53 -15.92 -10.68 -6.22
C CYS A 53 -16.48 -12.11 -6.15
N LYS A 54 -15.78 -13.06 -6.78
CA LYS A 54 -16.16 -14.48 -6.84
C LYS A 54 -15.22 -15.29 -5.97
N ILE A 55 -15.52 -15.34 -4.68
CA ILE A 55 -14.69 -16.06 -3.72
C ILE A 55 -15.32 -17.41 -3.42
N GLU A 56 -14.61 -18.48 -3.72
CA GLU A 56 -15.08 -19.83 -3.42
C GLU A 56 -15.08 -20.08 -1.89
N PRO A 57 -16.12 -20.74 -1.33
CA PRO A 57 -16.24 -20.92 0.12
C PRO A 57 -15.06 -21.67 0.78
N ASP A 58 -14.44 -22.60 0.05
CA ASP A 58 -13.29 -23.36 0.52
C ASP A 58 -12.02 -22.51 0.61
N GLU A 59 -11.91 -21.47 -0.23
CA GLU A 59 -10.80 -20.51 -0.16
C GLU A 59 -10.87 -19.67 1.12
N LEU A 60 -12.07 -19.34 1.59
CA LEU A 60 -12.27 -18.61 2.85
C LEU A 60 -11.90 -19.43 4.09
N ALA A 61 -11.74 -20.75 3.97
CA ALA A 61 -11.34 -21.61 5.10
C ALA A 61 -9.96 -21.25 5.68
N TYR A 62 -9.10 -20.58 4.89
CA TYR A 62 -7.77 -20.14 5.30
C TYR A 62 -7.74 -18.71 5.84
N THR A 63 -8.91 -18.06 5.94
CA THR A 63 -9.02 -16.62 6.14
C THR A 63 -9.63 -16.30 7.49
N GLN A 64 -8.94 -15.46 8.26
CA GLN A 64 -9.46 -14.87 9.49
C GLN A 64 -9.60 -13.37 9.33
N MET A 65 -10.65 -12.78 9.90
CA MET A 65 -10.89 -11.34 9.84
C MET A 65 -11.07 -10.76 11.22
N LYS A 66 -10.59 -9.53 11.40
CA LYS A 66 -10.69 -8.76 12.64
C LYS A 66 -11.06 -7.32 12.33
N ILE A 67 -11.72 -6.68 13.28
CA ILE A 67 -11.86 -5.23 13.33
C ILE A 67 -10.87 -4.72 14.37
N TRP A 68 -10.09 -3.71 14.02
CA TRP A 68 -9.11 -3.11 14.92
C TRP A 68 -9.31 -1.61 15.05
N ASN A 69 -9.05 -1.05 16.23
CA ASN A 69 -9.17 0.38 16.46
C ASN A 69 -7.89 1.10 16.04
N THR A 70 -8.04 2.27 15.42
CA THR A 70 -6.92 3.16 15.10
C THR A 70 -6.73 4.19 16.21
N SER A 71 -5.52 4.78 16.27
CA SER A 71 -5.20 5.85 17.22
C SER A 71 -6.04 7.12 17.02
N LEU A 72 -6.68 7.27 15.85
CA LEU A 72 -7.57 8.39 15.52
C LEU A 72 -9.06 8.06 15.71
N GLY A 73 -9.38 6.91 16.31
CA GLY A 73 -10.75 6.55 16.69
C GLY A 73 -11.59 5.93 15.57
N ASN A 74 -10.99 5.58 14.44
CA ASN A 74 -11.64 4.77 13.41
C ASN A 74 -11.49 3.27 13.74
N ARG A 75 -12.26 2.45 13.02
CA ARG A 75 -12.19 0.99 13.03
C ARG A 75 -11.83 0.52 11.63
N ILE A 76 -10.76 -0.26 11.51
CA ILE A 76 -10.35 -0.85 10.24
C ILE A 76 -10.63 -2.35 10.22
N THR A 77 -10.99 -2.87 9.06
CA THR A 77 -11.06 -4.31 8.81
C THR A 77 -9.68 -4.82 8.42
N VAL A 78 -9.23 -5.89 9.07
CA VAL A 78 -7.96 -6.58 8.81
C VAL A 78 -8.25 -8.04 8.51
N MET A 79 -7.64 -8.57 7.46
CA MET A 79 -7.78 -9.94 6.98
C MET A 79 -6.44 -10.64 6.99
N HIS A 80 -6.41 -11.88 7.47
CA HIS A 80 -5.25 -12.76 7.49
C HIS A 80 -5.56 -14.02 6.67
N ILE A 81 -4.89 -14.15 5.53
CA ILE A 81 -4.96 -15.28 4.60
C ILE A 81 -3.76 -16.19 4.90
N SER A 82 -4.04 -17.40 5.41
CA SER A 82 -3.03 -18.32 5.96
C SER A 82 -3.14 -19.74 5.38
N PRO A 83 -2.82 -19.94 4.09
CA PRO A 83 -3.07 -21.21 3.40
C PRO A 83 -2.07 -22.33 3.76
N PHE A 84 -1.01 -22.02 4.51
CA PHE A 84 0.07 -22.98 4.83
C PHE A 84 0.26 -23.15 6.33
N ARG A 85 0.54 -24.38 6.76
CA ARG A 85 0.90 -24.69 8.17
C ARG A 85 2.29 -24.17 8.56
N ARG A 86 3.19 -24.10 7.58
CA ARG A 86 4.57 -23.61 7.75
C ARG A 86 4.86 -22.57 6.67
N PRO A 87 4.25 -21.38 6.75
CA PRO A 87 4.55 -20.31 5.80
C PRO A 87 6.00 -19.89 5.99
N ARG A 88 6.59 -19.33 4.94
CA ARG A 88 7.93 -18.77 4.99
C ARG A 88 7.98 -17.49 5.84
N CYS A 89 7.07 -16.57 5.55
CA CYS A 89 6.89 -15.28 6.23
C CYS A 89 5.41 -14.88 6.15
N THR A 90 5.10 -13.71 6.70
CA THR A 90 3.82 -13.02 6.52
C THR A 90 4.06 -11.70 5.82
N LEU A 91 3.36 -11.44 4.71
CA LEU A 91 3.35 -10.13 4.07
C LEU A 91 2.28 -9.26 4.74
N LEU A 92 2.64 -8.08 5.24
CA LEU A 92 1.65 -7.06 5.62
C LEU A 92 1.44 -6.11 4.44
N CYS A 93 0.30 -6.26 3.77
CA CYS A 93 -0.04 -5.64 2.50
C CYS A 93 -0.89 -4.37 2.69
N SER A 94 -0.35 -3.22 2.29
CA SER A 94 -1.06 -1.96 2.10
C SER A 94 -1.51 -1.84 0.64
N HIS A 95 -2.81 -1.85 0.39
CA HIS A 95 -3.37 -1.91 -0.98
C HIS A 95 -3.35 -0.57 -1.73
N GLY A 96 -3.64 -0.63 -3.03
CA GLY A 96 -3.79 0.54 -3.91
C GLY A 96 -5.11 1.29 -3.74
N ASN A 97 -5.25 2.43 -4.42
CA ASN A 97 -6.31 3.41 -4.13
C ASN A 97 -7.74 2.97 -4.49
N ALA A 98 -7.94 2.17 -5.55
CA ALA A 98 -9.28 1.88 -6.09
C ALA A 98 -9.74 0.43 -5.79
N GLY A 99 -9.23 -0.16 -4.71
CA GLY A 99 -9.58 -1.51 -4.27
C GLY A 99 -10.01 -1.53 -2.82
N ASP A 100 -10.64 -2.62 -2.43
CA ASP A 100 -10.90 -3.03 -1.05
C ASP A 100 -10.57 -4.52 -0.88
N LEU A 101 -10.66 -5.04 0.34
CA LEU A 101 -10.28 -6.43 0.63
C LEU A 101 -11.05 -7.48 -0.17
N GLY A 102 -12.32 -7.24 -0.51
CA GLY A 102 -13.10 -8.19 -1.31
C GLY A 102 -12.62 -8.26 -2.75
N LEU A 103 -12.37 -7.11 -3.39
CA LEU A 103 -11.83 -7.07 -4.76
C LEU A 103 -10.43 -7.65 -4.88
N LEU A 104 -9.61 -7.51 -3.83
CA LEU A 104 -8.21 -7.91 -3.83
C LEU A 104 -7.96 -9.31 -3.26
N TYR A 105 -9.02 -10.00 -2.80
CA TYR A 105 -8.90 -11.29 -2.14
C TYR A 105 -8.16 -12.32 -3.00
N GLU A 106 -8.61 -12.54 -4.24
CA GLU A 106 -8.01 -13.52 -5.15
C GLU A 106 -6.54 -13.20 -5.44
N CYS A 107 -6.22 -11.91 -5.66
CA CYS A 107 -4.85 -11.45 -5.86
C CYS A 107 -3.97 -11.79 -4.66
N TYR A 108 -4.44 -11.54 -3.44
CA TYR A 108 -3.68 -11.85 -2.23
C TYR A 108 -3.58 -13.34 -1.93
N LEU A 109 -4.60 -14.13 -2.22
CA LEU A 109 -4.53 -15.58 -2.11
C LEU A 109 -3.55 -16.17 -3.13
N MET A 110 -3.55 -15.67 -4.37
CA MET A 110 -2.55 -16.02 -5.38
C MET A 110 -1.13 -15.61 -4.96
N LEU A 111 -0.97 -14.42 -4.39
CA LEU A 111 0.30 -13.94 -3.86
C LEU A 111 0.82 -14.88 -2.76
N ALA A 112 -0.04 -15.20 -1.79
CA ALA A 112 0.26 -16.13 -0.70
C ALA A 112 0.70 -17.51 -1.25
N ARG A 113 -0.10 -18.09 -2.15
CA ARG A 113 0.16 -19.41 -2.76
C ARG A 113 1.46 -19.43 -3.57
N ARG A 114 1.70 -18.43 -4.43
CA ARG A 114 2.90 -18.38 -5.29
C ARG A 114 4.19 -18.10 -4.54
N LEU A 115 4.12 -17.41 -3.40
CA LEU A 115 5.29 -17.07 -2.58
C LEU A 115 5.45 -17.98 -1.35
N HIS A 116 4.51 -18.90 -1.11
CA HIS A 116 4.47 -19.80 0.03
C HIS A 116 4.57 -19.03 1.38
N CYS A 117 3.76 -18.00 1.50
CA CYS A 117 3.69 -17.11 2.66
C CYS A 117 2.25 -16.91 3.13
N ASN A 118 2.07 -16.30 4.29
CA ASN A 118 0.79 -15.73 4.69
C ASN A 118 0.68 -14.29 4.17
N VAL A 119 -0.54 -13.77 4.10
CA VAL A 119 -0.82 -12.37 3.81
C VAL A 119 -1.73 -11.81 4.90
N VAL A 120 -1.33 -10.70 5.50
CA VAL A 120 -2.22 -9.82 6.25
C VAL A 120 -2.47 -8.57 5.43
N CYS A 121 -3.72 -8.22 5.19
CA CYS A 121 -4.14 -7.02 4.46
C CYS A 121 -5.25 -6.32 5.24
N TYR A 122 -5.48 -5.04 4.97
CA TYR A 122 -6.47 -4.24 5.69
C TYR A 122 -7.07 -3.17 4.78
N ASP A 123 -8.31 -2.76 5.05
CA ASP A 123 -8.91 -1.60 4.39
C ASP A 123 -8.59 -0.31 5.17
N TYR A 124 -8.18 0.74 4.46
CA TYR A 124 -8.03 2.07 5.04
C TYR A 124 -9.34 2.63 5.62
N SER A 125 -9.26 3.61 6.50
CA SER A 125 -10.42 4.33 7.00
C SER A 125 -11.27 4.87 5.84
N GLY A 126 -12.56 4.53 5.83
CA GLY A 126 -13.52 4.86 4.77
C GLY A 126 -13.48 3.97 3.52
N TYR A 127 -12.73 2.86 3.55
CA TYR A 127 -12.71 1.83 2.50
C TYR A 127 -13.42 0.56 2.96
N GLY A 128 -14.03 -0.16 2.01
CA GLY A 128 -14.59 -1.49 2.25
C GLY A 128 -15.46 -1.56 3.51
N GLY A 129 -15.08 -2.44 4.44
CA GLY A 129 -15.73 -2.61 5.74
C GLY A 129 -15.28 -1.65 6.85
N SER A 130 -14.28 -0.82 6.60
CA SER A 130 -13.70 0.11 7.58
C SER A 130 -14.55 1.38 7.75
N SER A 131 -14.57 1.92 8.97
CA SER A 131 -15.32 3.14 9.28
C SER A 131 -14.54 4.41 8.92
N GLY A 132 -15.18 5.57 9.10
CA GLY A 132 -14.51 6.86 9.00
C GLY A 132 -14.46 7.40 7.57
N ARG A 133 -13.45 8.22 7.28
CA ARG A 133 -13.19 8.80 5.96
C ARG A 133 -11.69 8.76 5.71
N PRO A 134 -11.26 8.60 4.45
CA PRO A 134 -9.84 8.54 4.18
C PRO A 134 -9.20 9.91 4.29
N SER A 135 -8.00 9.94 4.86
CA SER A 135 -7.09 11.07 4.85
C SER A 135 -5.66 10.54 4.94
N GLU A 136 -4.67 11.40 4.73
CA GLU A 136 -3.28 10.99 4.93
C GLU A 136 -2.97 10.66 6.40
N ALA A 137 -3.55 11.39 7.35
CA ALA A 137 -3.35 11.10 8.77
C ALA A 137 -3.97 9.73 9.14
N ASP A 138 -5.16 9.44 8.58
CA ASP A 138 -5.80 8.14 8.76
C ASP A 138 -4.98 7.03 8.10
N LEU A 139 -4.42 7.24 6.90
CA LEU A 139 -3.54 6.26 6.22
C LEU A 139 -2.39 5.78 7.13
N TYR A 140 -1.77 6.69 7.90
CA TYR A 140 -0.71 6.36 8.86
C TYR A 140 -1.26 5.65 10.10
N ALA A 141 -2.37 6.14 10.67
CA ALA A 141 -3.00 5.50 11.82
C ALA A 141 -3.53 4.09 11.49
N ASP A 142 -3.99 3.88 10.27
CA ASP A 142 -4.51 2.60 9.77
C ASP A 142 -3.38 1.57 9.64
N VAL A 143 -2.22 1.94 9.09
CA VAL A 143 -1.10 1.00 8.95
C VAL A 143 -0.46 0.63 10.28
N GLU A 144 -0.44 1.57 11.25
CA GLU A 144 -0.04 1.28 12.62
C GLU A 144 -1.02 0.31 13.30
N ALA A 145 -2.33 0.52 13.12
CA ALA A 145 -3.36 -0.38 13.64
C ALA A 145 -3.29 -1.77 12.98
N ALA A 146 -3.01 -1.84 11.68
CA ALA A 146 -2.84 -3.11 10.98
C ALA A 146 -1.58 -3.85 11.44
N TRP A 147 -0.48 -3.14 11.69
CA TRP A 147 0.73 -3.71 12.30
C TRP A 147 0.44 -4.27 13.69
N ASP A 148 -0.23 -3.51 14.56
CA ASP A 148 -0.62 -3.96 15.90
C ASP A 148 -1.56 -5.18 15.84
N CYS A 149 -2.55 -5.17 14.95
CA CYS A 149 -3.42 -6.32 14.70
C CYS A 149 -2.64 -7.54 14.20
N THR A 150 -1.61 -7.35 13.37
CA THR A 150 -0.75 -8.43 12.88
C THR A 150 0.01 -9.09 14.03
N LEU A 151 0.62 -8.28 14.90
CA LEU A 151 1.41 -8.76 16.03
C LEU A 151 0.52 -9.36 17.14
N ASN A 152 -0.49 -8.62 17.57
CA ASN A 152 -1.25 -8.91 18.79
C ASN A 152 -2.61 -9.54 18.49
N GLY A 153 -3.19 -9.24 17.33
CA GLY A 153 -4.43 -9.86 16.88
C GLY A 153 -4.19 -11.25 16.29
N PHE A 154 -3.25 -11.40 15.38
CA PHE A 154 -2.96 -12.67 14.70
C PHE A 154 -1.74 -13.41 15.24
N PHE A 155 -1.07 -12.86 16.28
CA PHE A 155 0.08 -13.48 16.94
C PHE A 155 1.23 -13.80 15.98
N VAL A 156 1.43 -12.95 14.94
CA VAL A 156 2.54 -13.10 14.00
C VAL A 156 3.79 -12.46 14.60
N PRO A 157 4.90 -13.19 14.77
CA PRO A 157 6.14 -12.60 15.30
C PRO A 157 6.71 -11.54 14.34
N MET A 158 7.22 -10.44 14.89
CA MET A 158 7.71 -9.30 14.11
C MET A 158 8.83 -9.69 13.11
N GLU A 159 9.69 -10.63 13.51
CA GLU A 159 10.79 -11.19 12.74
C GLU A 159 10.34 -12.09 11.57
N ARG A 160 9.03 -12.29 11.41
CA ARG A 160 8.43 -13.01 10.28
C ARG A 160 7.69 -12.10 9.31
N ILE A 161 7.60 -10.80 9.58
CA ILE A 161 6.82 -9.86 8.78
C ILE A 161 7.70 -9.17 7.75
N VAL A 162 7.22 -9.13 6.51
CA VAL A 162 7.73 -8.28 5.42
C VAL A 162 6.62 -7.31 5.04
N LEU A 163 6.94 -6.02 4.95
CA LEU A 163 5.96 -5.02 4.53
C LEU A 163 5.83 -5.01 3.00
N TYR A 164 4.61 -4.89 2.50
CA TYR A 164 4.31 -4.82 1.07
C TYR A 164 3.35 -3.66 0.81
N GLY A 165 3.71 -2.75 -0.09
CA GLY A 165 2.84 -1.66 -0.51
C GLY A 165 2.69 -1.64 -2.02
N HIS A 166 1.48 -1.36 -2.50
CA HIS A 166 1.22 -1.10 -3.92
C HIS A 166 0.65 0.31 -4.12
N SER A 167 1.21 1.07 -5.06
CA SER A 167 0.74 2.41 -5.40
C SER A 167 0.65 3.32 -4.16
N ILE A 168 -0.51 3.86 -3.78
CA ILE A 168 -0.69 4.64 -2.54
C ILE A 168 -0.32 3.87 -1.27
N GLY A 169 -0.48 2.54 -1.24
CA GLY A 169 -0.08 1.72 -0.12
C GLY A 169 1.44 1.76 0.16
N THR A 170 2.26 2.09 -0.84
CA THR A 170 3.70 2.28 -0.63
C THR A 170 4.02 3.41 0.35
N VAL A 171 3.15 4.42 0.43
CA VAL A 171 3.30 5.53 1.37
C VAL A 171 3.12 5.04 2.80
N ALA A 172 2.13 4.17 3.03
CA ALA A 172 1.82 3.58 4.32
C ALA A 172 2.91 2.59 4.75
N SER A 173 3.28 1.65 3.88
CA SER A 173 4.31 0.64 4.19
C SER A 173 5.68 1.28 4.42
N LEU A 174 6.06 2.29 3.63
CA LEU A 174 7.30 3.03 3.81
C LEU A 174 7.33 3.83 5.11
N TYR A 175 6.20 4.45 5.47
CA TYR A 175 6.05 5.13 6.75
C TYR A 175 6.27 4.16 7.90
N LEU A 176 5.59 3.02 7.89
CA LEU A 176 5.72 2.01 8.94
C LEU A 176 7.16 1.46 9.01
N ALA A 177 7.81 1.20 7.87
CA ALA A 177 9.20 0.73 7.79
C ALA A 177 10.23 1.68 8.42
N CYS A 178 9.89 2.96 8.61
CA CYS A 178 10.73 3.92 9.32
C CYS A 178 10.58 3.83 10.85
N LEU A 179 9.48 3.26 11.34
CA LEU A 179 9.13 3.19 12.75
C LEU A 179 9.45 1.85 13.38
N VAL A 180 9.30 0.76 12.61
CA VAL A 180 9.43 -0.61 13.12
C VAL A 180 10.59 -1.35 12.48
N GLN A 181 11.11 -2.34 13.21
CA GLN A 181 12.02 -3.32 12.63
C GLN A 181 11.21 -4.42 11.95
N THR A 182 11.36 -4.53 10.63
CA THR A 182 10.73 -5.55 9.80
C THR A 182 11.81 -6.29 9.01
N ARG A 183 11.48 -7.48 8.49
CA ARG A 183 12.41 -8.33 7.75
C ARG A 183 12.73 -7.78 6.36
N GLY A 184 11.81 -7.01 5.78
CA GLY A 184 12.03 -6.31 4.53
C GLY A 184 10.85 -5.43 4.15
N LEU A 185 11.05 -4.61 3.12
CA LEU A 185 10.05 -3.71 2.55
C LEU A 185 9.96 -3.93 1.04
N ILE A 186 8.77 -4.17 0.52
CA ILE A 186 8.49 -4.29 -0.91
C ILE A 186 7.60 -3.11 -1.32
N LEU A 187 8.06 -2.33 -2.28
CA LEU A 187 7.38 -1.16 -2.83
C LEU A 187 7.08 -1.40 -4.31
N VAL A 188 5.81 -1.59 -4.66
CA VAL A 188 5.35 -1.79 -6.04
C VAL A 188 4.68 -0.53 -6.55
N ALA A 189 5.17 -0.01 -7.68
CA ALA A 189 4.76 1.27 -8.28
C ALA A 189 4.68 2.44 -7.26
N PRO A 190 5.75 2.70 -6.48
CA PRO A 190 5.67 3.64 -5.36
C PRO A 190 5.46 5.09 -5.73
N LEU A 191 4.83 5.80 -4.80
CA LEU A 191 4.63 7.25 -4.86
C LEU A 191 5.70 7.99 -4.05
N ALA A 192 6.63 8.63 -4.77
CA ALA A 192 7.62 9.54 -4.16
C ALA A 192 7.01 10.79 -3.48
N SER A 193 5.93 11.34 -4.04
CA SER A 193 5.25 12.57 -3.58
C SER A 193 3.87 12.69 -4.22
N GLY A 194 2.87 13.11 -3.45
CA GLY A 194 1.51 13.37 -3.96
C GLY A 194 1.43 14.50 -4.99
N LEU A 195 2.37 15.46 -4.97
CA LEU A 195 2.40 16.54 -5.97
C LEU A 195 2.96 16.06 -7.32
N HIS A 196 4.01 15.24 -7.32
CA HIS A 196 4.57 14.72 -8.58
C HIS A 196 3.54 13.86 -9.32
N PHE A 197 2.65 13.18 -8.59
CA PHE A 197 1.51 12.45 -9.16
C PHE A 197 0.47 13.38 -9.83
N LEU A 198 0.09 14.49 -9.17
CA LEU A 198 -0.89 15.44 -9.70
C LEU A 198 -0.35 16.34 -10.83
N PHE A 199 0.97 16.54 -10.91
CA PHE A 199 1.60 17.51 -11.81
C PHE A 199 2.66 16.92 -12.76
N ALA A 200 2.75 15.59 -12.88
CA ALA A 200 3.63 14.93 -13.85
C ALA A 200 3.33 15.47 -15.27
N PRO A 201 4.32 16.06 -15.96
CA PRO A 201 4.05 17.00 -17.04
C PRO A 201 3.83 16.26 -18.36
N ARG A 202 2.57 16.07 -18.79
CA ARG A 202 2.30 15.75 -20.20
C ARG A 202 2.70 16.88 -21.16
N LYS A 203 2.97 18.11 -20.69
CA LYS A 203 3.26 19.29 -21.55
C LYS A 203 4.23 20.35 -20.98
N MET A 204 5.14 20.04 -20.06
CA MET A 204 6.01 21.08 -19.46
C MET A 204 7.50 20.78 -19.63
N LYS A 205 7.95 20.70 -20.88
CA LYS A 205 9.38 20.56 -21.25
C LYS A 205 10.19 21.87 -21.17
N ARG A 206 9.63 22.99 -20.70
CA ARG A 206 10.24 24.32 -20.93
C ARG A 206 10.66 25.16 -19.72
N PHE A 207 10.41 24.72 -18.48
CA PHE A 207 10.81 25.52 -17.30
C PHE A 207 11.35 24.62 -16.20
N GLY A 208 12.66 24.41 -16.24
CA GLY A 208 13.40 23.75 -15.18
C GLY A 208 13.54 24.63 -13.93
N VAL A 209 13.79 23.94 -12.81
CA VAL A 209 14.54 24.40 -11.63
C VAL A 209 13.81 25.20 -10.54
N PHE A 210 12.47 25.21 -10.42
CA PHE A 210 11.83 25.97 -9.30
C PHE A 210 10.69 25.30 -8.50
N PHE A 211 10.51 23.97 -8.57
CA PHE A 211 9.37 23.29 -7.92
C PHE A 211 9.75 22.32 -6.78
N ASN A 212 10.90 22.54 -6.11
CA ASN A 212 11.40 21.57 -5.13
C ASN A 212 10.81 21.69 -3.70
N LYS A 213 9.74 22.47 -3.47
CA LYS A 213 9.32 22.78 -2.08
C LYS A 213 7.81 22.86 -1.79
N TYR A 214 6.96 22.27 -2.62
CA TYR A 214 5.52 22.30 -2.34
C TYR A 214 4.96 20.87 -2.42
N TYR A 215 4.47 20.36 -1.28
CA TYR A 215 3.81 19.06 -1.16
C TYR A 215 2.38 19.34 -0.73
N ILE A 216 1.40 19.18 -1.64
CA ILE A 216 -0.02 19.52 -1.38
C ILE A 216 -0.79 18.33 -0.76
N LEU A 217 -0.17 17.16 -0.72
CA LEU A 217 -0.39 16.10 0.27
C LEU A 217 0.92 16.01 1.06
N GLY A 218 0.89 15.92 2.38
CA GLY A 218 2.08 15.82 3.25
C GLY A 218 2.96 14.58 3.01
N ILE A 219 2.58 13.75 2.02
CA ILE A 219 3.27 12.55 1.58
C ILE A 219 4.68 12.91 1.10
N CYS A 220 5.65 12.74 2.00
CA CYS A 220 7.07 12.90 1.73
C CYS A 220 7.79 11.55 1.87
N SER A 221 7.55 10.66 0.92
CA SER A 221 8.27 9.36 0.82
C SER A 221 9.77 9.56 0.62
N LEU A 222 10.16 10.63 -0.10
CA LEU A 222 11.57 10.96 -0.38
C LEU A 222 12.41 11.23 0.87
N GLY A 223 11.83 11.80 1.93
CA GLY A 223 12.54 12.03 3.20
C GLY A 223 12.57 10.80 4.11
N ARG A 224 11.75 9.79 3.80
CA ARG A 224 11.58 8.57 4.61
C ARG A 224 12.45 7.42 4.11
N ILE A 225 12.58 7.26 2.79
CA ILE A 225 13.30 6.11 2.19
C ILE A 225 14.75 5.98 2.66
N SER A 226 15.45 7.08 2.92
CA SER A 226 16.82 7.06 3.46
C SER A 226 16.90 6.60 4.92
N LYS A 227 15.79 6.60 5.65
CA LYS A 227 15.68 6.17 7.05
C LYS A 227 15.36 4.68 7.19
N VAL A 228 14.92 4.02 6.12
CA VAL A 228 14.62 2.59 6.13
C VAL A 228 15.90 1.81 6.38
N LYS A 229 15.85 0.88 7.34
CA LYS A 229 17.01 0.08 7.75
C LYS A 229 16.95 -1.38 7.30
N CYS A 230 15.77 -1.85 6.88
CA CYS A 230 15.58 -3.21 6.40
C CYS A 230 15.87 -3.31 4.89
N PRO A 231 16.22 -4.51 4.38
CA PRO A 231 16.32 -4.73 2.95
C PRO A 231 15.04 -4.28 2.24
N THR A 232 15.20 -3.60 1.12
CA THR A 232 14.09 -2.98 0.38
C THR A 232 14.10 -3.43 -1.08
N LEU A 233 12.93 -3.68 -1.63
CA LEU A 233 12.70 -3.99 -3.04
C LEU A 233 11.80 -2.91 -3.64
N ILE A 234 12.25 -2.26 -4.71
CA ILE A 234 11.43 -1.34 -5.50
C ILE A 234 11.14 -1.98 -6.85
N VAL A 235 9.86 -2.10 -7.22
CA VAL A 235 9.42 -2.65 -8.51
C VAL A 235 8.53 -1.64 -9.22
N HIS A 236 8.76 -1.38 -10.51
CA HIS A 236 7.94 -0.46 -11.29
C HIS A 236 7.89 -0.84 -12.79
N GLY A 237 6.72 -0.76 -13.42
CA GLY A 237 6.60 -0.84 -14.88
C GLY A 237 7.04 0.46 -15.58
N GLU A 238 7.86 0.38 -16.63
CA GLU A 238 8.36 1.58 -17.32
C GLU A 238 7.31 2.28 -18.18
N ALA A 239 6.21 1.59 -18.53
CA ALA A 239 5.08 2.15 -19.25
C ALA A 239 3.92 2.57 -18.32
N ASP A 240 4.19 2.73 -17.02
CA ASP A 240 3.20 3.17 -16.06
C ASP A 240 2.71 4.60 -16.35
N THR A 241 1.44 4.70 -16.76
CA THR A 241 0.77 5.96 -17.10
C THR A 241 -0.01 6.58 -15.94
N ILE A 242 -0.08 5.89 -14.80
CA ILE A 242 -0.78 6.33 -13.58
C ILE A 242 0.24 6.93 -12.61
N VAL A 243 1.24 6.15 -12.21
CA VAL A 243 2.37 6.61 -11.39
C VAL A 243 3.63 6.52 -12.23
N HIS A 244 4.08 7.65 -12.77
CA HIS A 244 5.23 7.64 -13.67
C HIS A 244 6.49 7.03 -13.01
N VAL A 245 7.25 6.22 -13.75
CA VAL A 245 8.43 5.47 -13.24
C VAL A 245 9.48 6.35 -12.53
N GLU A 246 9.52 7.65 -12.85
CA GLU A 246 10.38 8.63 -12.18
C GLU A 246 10.18 8.69 -10.67
N HIS A 247 8.98 8.38 -10.15
CA HIS A 247 8.78 8.26 -8.71
C HIS A 247 9.70 7.20 -8.08
N SER A 248 9.77 6.02 -8.70
CA SER A 248 10.69 4.96 -8.27
C SER A 248 12.15 5.34 -8.47
N ARG A 249 12.51 5.98 -9.59
CA ARG A 249 13.90 6.44 -9.81
C ARG A 249 14.35 7.44 -8.74
N LEU A 250 13.49 8.38 -8.38
CA LEU A 250 13.75 9.36 -7.32
C LEU A 250 13.89 8.70 -5.94
N LEU A 251 13.05 7.70 -5.64
CA LEU A 251 13.15 6.96 -4.38
C LEU A 251 14.43 6.11 -4.35
N ALA A 252 14.73 5.37 -5.41
CA ALA A 252 15.96 4.59 -5.54
C ALA A 252 17.22 5.44 -5.37
N ALA A 253 17.26 6.64 -5.95
CA ALA A 253 18.39 7.56 -5.82
C ALA A 253 18.60 8.07 -4.39
N LYS A 254 17.58 8.04 -3.52
CA LYS A 254 17.67 8.43 -2.10
C LYS A 254 17.71 7.25 -1.14
N ALA A 255 17.41 6.05 -1.63
CA ALA A 255 17.43 4.84 -0.84
C ALA A 255 18.88 4.45 -0.52
N ARG A 256 19.02 3.64 0.52
CA ARG A 256 20.30 3.04 0.88
C ARG A 256 20.66 1.95 -0.13
N SER A 257 21.64 2.23 -0.99
CA SER A 257 22.00 1.34 -2.11
C SER A 257 22.56 -0.01 -1.68
N ASP A 258 23.12 -0.12 -0.48
CA ASP A 258 23.65 -1.37 0.10
C ASP A 258 22.56 -2.40 0.44
N ILE A 259 21.31 -1.94 0.61
CA ILE A 259 20.18 -2.76 1.05
C ILE A 259 18.95 -2.63 0.14
N THR A 260 19.04 -1.87 -0.96
CA THR A 260 17.89 -1.62 -1.85
C THR A 260 18.11 -2.23 -3.22
N ASP A 261 17.27 -3.19 -3.57
CA ASP A 261 17.20 -3.78 -4.90
C ASP A 261 16.10 -3.07 -5.71
N VAL A 262 16.34 -2.79 -7.00
CA VAL A 262 15.41 -2.05 -7.88
C VAL A 262 15.20 -2.81 -9.17
N PHE A 263 13.94 -2.97 -9.58
CA PHE A 263 13.55 -3.66 -10.81
C PHE A 263 12.55 -2.84 -11.61
N PHE A 264 12.99 -2.41 -12.80
CA PHE A 264 12.15 -1.74 -13.78
C PHE A 264 11.74 -2.75 -14.86
N ILE A 265 10.44 -2.84 -15.14
CA ILE A 265 9.89 -3.81 -16.10
C ILE A 265 9.52 -3.07 -17.39
N PRO A 266 10.22 -3.30 -18.51
CA PRO A 266 9.93 -2.61 -19.77
C PRO A 266 8.51 -2.87 -20.25
N HIS A 267 7.87 -1.87 -20.84
CA HIS A 267 6.55 -1.96 -21.50
C HIS A 267 5.35 -2.33 -20.61
N VAL A 268 5.52 -2.37 -19.29
CA VAL A 268 4.47 -2.76 -18.34
C VAL A 268 3.80 -1.53 -17.72
N GLY A 269 2.47 -1.52 -17.68
CA GLY A 269 1.65 -0.48 -17.08
C GLY A 269 1.40 -0.69 -15.58
N HIS A 270 0.73 0.28 -14.93
CA HIS A 270 0.50 0.30 -13.47
C HIS A 270 -0.14 -0.97 -12.93
N ASN A 271 -1.20 -1.43 -13.60
CA ASN A 271 -2.03 -2.55 -13.16
C ASN A 271 -1.57 -3.89 -13.75
N ASP A 272 -0.53 -3.87 -14.58
CA ASP A 272 -0.06 -5.06 -15.30
C ASP A 272 1.15 -5.70 -14.62
N ILE A 273 1.75 -5.05 -13.62
CA ILE A 273 2.97 -5.50 -12.94
C ILE A 273 2.77 -6.91 -12.35
N GLU A 274 1.67 -7.13 -11.64
CA GLU A 274 1.40 -8.40 -10.96
C GLU A 274 1.08 -9.55 -11.94
N LEU A 275 0.74 -9.22 -13.20
CA LEU A 275 0.47 -10.19 -14.27
C LEU A 275 1.77 -10.72 -14.90
N MET A 276 2.89 -10.04 -14.69
CA MET A 276 4.15 -10.41 -15.33
C MET A 276 4.78 -11.65 -14.68
N PRO A 277 5.23 -12.65 -15.47
CA PRO A 277 5.92 -13.82 -14.92
C PRO A 277 7.15 -13.47 -14.08
N ASP A 278 7.90 -12.45 -14.51
CA ASP A 278 9.11 -12.00 -13.82
C ASP A 278 8.83 -11.35 -12.46
N PHE A 279 7.62 -10.80 -12.25
CA PHE A 279 7.27 -10.17 -10.98
C PHE A 279 7.43 -11.15 -9.80
N PHE A 280 6.83 -12.34 -9.91
CA PHE A 280 6.94 -13.36 -8.88
C PHE A 280 8.37 -13.89 -8.73
N LYS A 281 9.17 -13.88 -9.79
CA LYS A 281 10.60 -14.24 -9.72
C LYS A 281 11.36 -13.24 -8.86
N TYR A 282 11.15 -11.94 -9.06
CA TYR A 282 11.80 -10.90 -8.24
C TYR A 282 11.36 -10.96 -6.77
N LEU A 283 10.06 -11.13 -6.52
CA LEU A 283 9.56 -11.30 -5.15
C LEU A 283 10.17 -12.54 -4.47
N LYS A 284 10.22 -13.68 -5.16
CA LYS A 284 10.85 -14.91 -4.63
C LYS A 284 12.33 -14.71 -4.30
N ASN A 285 13.08 -14.06 -5.19
CA ASN A 285 14.49 -13.78 -4.98
C ASN A 285 14.73 -12.89 -3.76
N PHE A 286 13.91 -11.84 -3.62
CA PHE A 286 13.98 -10.96 -2.46
C PHE A 286 13.62 -11.72 -1.18
N LEU A 287 12.53 -12.50 -1.17
CA LEU A 287 12.15 -13.33 -0.03
C LEU A 287 13.18 -14.43 0.30
N ASN A 288 13.94 -14.92 -0.69
CA ASN A 288 15.09 -15.81 -0.45
C ASN A 288 16.19 -15.16 0.37
N LYS A 289 16.48 -13.89 0.10
CA LYS A 289 17.47 -13.11 0.84
C LYS A 289 16.98 -12.74 2.23
N VAL A 290 15.74 -12.23 2.32
CA VAL A 290 15.27 -11.67 3.58
C VAL A 290 14.66 -12.71 4.49
N ALA A 291 13.91 -13.67 3.97
CA ALA A 291 13.11 -14.62 4.74
C ALA A 291 13.32 -16.08 4.31
N PRO A 292 14.55 -16.64 4.27
CA PRO A 292 14.80 -18.03 3.86
C PRO A 292 13.82 -19.04 4.50
N PHE A 293 13.56 -20.15 3.80
CA PHE A 293 12.92 -21.28 4.47
C PHE A 293 13.87 -21.77 5.57
N ASP A 294 13.33 -21.93 6.78
CA ASP A 294 14.02 -22.58 7.89
C ASP A 294 14.20 -24.08 7.61
#